data_AF-A0AAJ4A2R0-F1
#
_entry.id   AF-A0AAJ4A2R0-F1
#
_cell.length_a   1.000
_cell.length_b   1.000
_cell.length_c   1.000
_cell.angle_alpha   90.00
_cell.angle_beta   90.00
_cell.angle_gamma   90.00
#
_symmetry.space_group_name_H-M   'P 1'
#
loop_
_entity.id
_entity.type
_entity.pdbx_description
1 polymer ?
#
loop_
_entity_poly.entity_id
_entity_poly.type
_entity_poly.pdbx_seq_one_letter_code
_entity_poly.pdbx_strand_id
1 'polypeptide(L)'
;MKKFNLFKEIITADKKSLQEAINSDKKFGIRIDGKICYEPFDAQDILIYAGRVEANTLLEAALGKNYQVLEDNERVLIKAFANWQEIIEFNKLRATYDDTTADGVDEFSTKEMEEIGWHATEFNIKYRALVEVIEEKCDGTLICIEQEEPYQFSGLGFVDNLTHAKDVMFDYCQKEVKRVMSEDEDFAPDNLSDDELEAAEFFKAL
;
A
#
# COMPACT_ATOMS: atom_id res chain seq x y z
N MET A 1 7.73 2.18 7.18
CA MET A 1 6.72 1.14 6.82
C MET A 1 7.29 -0.27 6.85
N LYS A 2 6.48 -1.25 7.25
CA LYS A 2 6.86 -2.68 7.29
C LYS A 2 6.61 -3.32 5.92
N LYS A 3 7.61 -3.99 5.36
CA LYS A 3 7.46 -4.78 4.15
C LYS A 3 6.82 -6.13 4.46
N PHE A 4 5.76 -6.48 3.74
CA PHE A 4 5.07 -7.77 3.78
C PHE A 4 5.18 -8.41 2.39
N ASN A 5 6.22 -9.21 2.18
CA ASN A 5 6.50 -9.83 0.88
C ASN A 5 5.77 -11.17 0.78
N LEU A 6 4.72 -11.23 -0.05
CA LEU A 6 3.87 -12.42 -0.24
C LEU A 6 4.66 -13.69 -0.61
N PHE A 7 5.84 -13.56 -1.23
CA PHE A 7 6.68 -14.71 -1.58
C PHE A 7 7.43 -15.31 -0.39
N LYS A 8 7.59 -14.54 0.69
CA LYS A 8 8.35 -14.91 1.89
C LYS A 8 7.44 -15.22 3.09
N GLU A 9 6.25 -14.63 3.13
CA GLU A 9 5.37 -14.69 4.29
C GLU A 9 4.60 -16.02 4.43
N ILE A 10 4.43 -16.44 5.69
CA ILE A 10 3.50 -17.51 6.09
C ILE A 10 2.52 -16.90 7.09
N ILE A 11 1.27 -16.79 6.69
CA ILE A 11 0.21 -16.20 7.52
C ILE A 11 -0.30 -17.28 8.46
N THR A 12 -0.41 -16.94 9.75
CA THR A 12 -0.95 -17.85 10.77
C THR A 12 -2.34 -17.39 11.19
N ALA A 13 -3.36 -18.18 10.87
CA ALA A 13 -4.73 -17.94 11.28
C ALA A 13 -5.16 -18.89 12.41
N ASP A 14 -6.14 -18.46 13.20
CA ASP A 14 -6.82 -19.32 14.18
C ASP A 14 -7.72 -20.32 13.45
N LYS A 15 -7.51 -21.61 13.72
CA LYS A 15 -8.22 -22.69 13.01
C LYS A 15 -9.72 -22.62 13.22
N LYS A 16 -10.16 -22.37 14.45
CA LYS A 16 -11.58 -22.31 14.79
C LYS A 16 -12.26 -21.15 14.08
N SER A 17 -11.68 -19.96 14.13
CA SER A 17 -12.18 -18.74 13.49
C SER A 17 -12.29 -18.90 11.97
N LEU A 18 -11.28 -19.52 11.35
CA LEU A 18 -11.30 -19.78 9.91
C LEU A 18 -12.38 -20.82 9.53
N GLN A 19 -12.51 -21.89 10.32
CA GLN A 19 -13.54 -22.91 10.10
C GLN A 19 -14.96 -22.35 10.26
N GLU A 20 -15.17 -21.47 11.24
CA GLU A 20 -16.43 -20.75 11.41
C GLU A 20 -16.74 -19.85 10.22
N ALA A 21 -15.74 -19.15 9.68
CA ALA A 21 -15.90 -18.30 8.49
C ALA A 21 -16.27 -19.10 7.24
N ILE A 22 -15.59 -20.23 6.99
CA ILE A 22 -15.88 -21.15 5.89
C ILE A 22 -17.32 -21.67 5.96
N ASN A 23 -17.76 -22.04 7.16
CA ASN A 23 -19.10 -22.59 7.38
C ASN A 23 -20.20 -21.51 7.46
N SER A 24 -19.83 -20.23 7.47
CA SER A 24 -20.79 -19.12 7.62
C SER A 24 -21.59 -18.84 6.35
N ASP A 25 -21.14 -19.33 5.19
CA ASP A 25 -21.67 -18.99 3.86
C ASP A 25 -21.70 -17.47 3.58
N LYS A 26 -20.88 -16.69 4.28
CA LYS A 26 -20.67 -15.25 4.08
C LYS A 26 -19.37 -15.00 3.35
N LYS A 27 -19.27 -13.83 2.69
CA LYS A 27 -17.99 -13.34 2.21
C LYS A 27 -17.14 -12.88 3.41
N PHE A 28 -15.92 -13.36 3.49
CA PHE A 28 -14.96 -13.02 4.55
C PHE A 28 -13.59 -12.69 3.95
N GLY A 29 -12.78 -12.01 4.75
CA GLY A 29 -11.39 -11.73 4.47
C GLY A 29 -10.47 -12.42 5.47
N ILE A 30 -9.25 -12.74 5.03
CA ILE A 30 -8.14 -13.08 5.93
C ILE A 30 -7.15 -11.93 5.83
N ARG A 31 -6.83 -11.29 6.94
CA ARG A 31 -5.86 -10.19 6.99
C ARG A 31 -4.43 -10.70 6.94
N ILE A 32 -3.49 -9.82 6.63
CA ILE A 32 -2.04 -10.10 6.69
C ILE A 32 -1.56 -10.56 8.08
N ASP A 33 -2.29 -10.22 9.15
CA ASP A 33 -2.03 -10.67 10.52
C ASP A 33 -2.75 -11.97 10.90
N GLY A 34 -3.44 -12.60 9.93
CA GLY A 34 -4.16 -13.86 10.09
C GLY A 34 -5.55 -13.74 10.73
N LYS A 35 -6.00 -12.53 11.07
CA LYS A 35 -7.36 -12.33 11.58
C LYS A 35 -8.39 -12.48 10.47
N ILE A 36 -9.55 -13.02 10.86
CA ILE A 36 -10.72 -13.09 10.00
C ILE A 36 -11.54 -11.81 10.15
N CYS A 37 -11.94 -11.21 9.04
CA CYS A 37 -12.88 -10.09 9.00
C CYS A 37 -13.99 -10.34 7.97
N TYR A 38 -15.04 -9.52 8.01
CA TYR A 38 -16.21 -9.63 7.12
C TYR A 38 -16.49 -8.26 6.50
N GLU A 39 -17.21 -8.26 5.38
CA GLU A 39 -17.60 -7.00 4.75
C GLU A 39 -18.49 -6.13 5.66
N PRO A 40 -18.41 -4.79 5.55
CA PRO A 40 -17.55 -4.03 4.64
C PRO A 40 -16.09 -3.98 5.12
N PHE A 41 -15.13 -4.12 4.19
CA PHE A 41 -13.71 -3.98 4.47
C PHE A 41 -13.29 -2.51 4.48
N ASP A 42 -12.44 -2.12 5.42
CA ASP A 42 -11.90 -0.76 5.52
C ASP A 42 -10.39 -0.71 5.24
N ALA A 43 -9.79 0.49 5.22
CA ALA A 43 -8.38 0.68 4.88
C ALA A 43 -7.39 -0.07 5.80
N GLN A 44 -7.81 -0.51 6.99
CA GLN A 44 -7.02 -1.32 7.92
C GLN A 44 -7.08 -2.82 7.61
N ASP A 45 -8.03 -3.24 6.77
CA ASP A 45 -8.16 -4.60 6.27
C ASP A 45 -7.27 -4.82 5.04
N ILE A 46 -5.97 -5.00 5.30
CA ILE A 46 -5.01 -5.49 4.30
C ILE A 46 -5.16 -7.01 4.23
N LEU A 47 -5.70 -7.49 3.12
CA LEU A 47 -6.17 -8.87 2.98
C LEU A 47 -5.17 -9.75 2.23
N ILE A 48 -5.07 -11.02 2.59
CA ILE A 48 -4.42 -12.07 1.79
C ILE A 48 -5.44 -13.02 1.13
N TYR A 49 -6.71 -12.93 1.53
CA TYR A 49 -7.84 -13.63 0.93
C TYR A 49 -9.09 -12.77 1.07
N ALA A 50 -9.96 -12.76 0.07
CA ALA A 50 -11.29 -12.16 0.15
C ALA A 50 -12.26 -12.98 -0.72
N GLY A 51 -13.24 -13.65 -0.11
CA GLY A 51 -14.10 -14.55 -0.86
C GLY A 51 -15.20 -15.19 -0.05
N ARG A 52 -16.05 -15.95 -0.75
CA ARG A 52 -17.09 -16.81 -0.17
C ARG A 52 -16.71 -18.26 -0.45
N VAL A 53 -16.87 -19.12 0.54
CA VAL A 53 -16.60 -20.56 0.43
C VAL A 53 -17.90 -21.32 0.59
N GLU A 54 -18.07 -22.39 -0.19
CA GLU A 54 -19.21 -23.30 -0.02
C GLU A 54 -19.13 -24.00 1.33
N ALA A 55 -20.25 -24.05 2.06
CA ALA A 55 -20.32 -24.72 3.36
C ALA A 55 -19.88 -26.19 3.26
N ASN A 56 -19.18 -26.68 4.29
CA ASN A 56 -18.59 -28.03 4.37
C ASN A 56 -17.39 -28.27 3.43
N THR A 57 -16.86 -27.24 2.77
CA THR A 57 -15.58 -27.35 2.06
C THR A 57 -14.46 -27.67 3.05
N LEU A 58 -13.60 -28.64 2.71
CA LEU A 58 -12.41 -28.97 3.51
C LEU A 58 -11.46 -27.77 3.57
N LEU A 59 -10.84 -27.57 4.73
CA LEU A 59 -10.01 -26.39 5.00
C LEU A 59 -8.87 -26.24 3.99
N GLU A 60 -8.25 -27.35 3.57
CA GLU A 60 -7.15 -27.38 2.62
C GLU A 60 -7.56 -26.92 1.21
N ALA A 61 -8.85 -27.02 0.88
CA ALA A 61 -9.41 -26.62 -0.40
C ALA A 61 -10.15 -25.27 -0.33
N ALA A 62 -10.47 -24.78 0.87
CA ALA A 62 -11.39 -23.67 1.08
C ALA A 62 -10.95 -22.35 0.44
N LEU A 63 -9.65 -22.06 0.43
CA LEU A 63 -9.12 -20.81 -0.11
C LEU A 63 -8.86 -20.87 -1.62
N GLY A 64 -8.95 -22.06 -2.22
CA GLY A 64 -8.68 -22.31 -3.63
C GLY A 64 -7.24 -22.74 -3.92
N LYS A 65 -7.01 -23.19 -5.17
CA LYS A 65 -5.78 -23.88 -5.60
C LYS A 65 -4.49 -23.05 -5.52
N ASN A 66 -4.60 -21.74 -5.44
CA ASN A 66 -3.45 -20.81 -5.40
C ASN A 66 -2.97 -20.55 -3.96
N TYR A 67 -3.56 -21.20 -2.97
CA TYR A 67 -3.16 -21.13 -1.57
C TYR A 67 -2.59 -22.47 -1.12
N GLN A 68 -1.51 -22.43 -0.35
CA GLN A 68 -1.03 -23.61 0.38
C GLN A 68 -1.49 -23.47 1.83
N VAL A 69 -2.34 -24.39 2.26
CA VAL A 69 -2.94 -24.40 3.59
C VAL A 69 -2.47 -25.63 4.33
N LEU A 70 -1.92 -25.44 5.53
CA LEU A 70 -1.47 -26.53 6.40
C LEU A 70 -2.07 -26.33 7.79
N GLU A 71 -2.72 -27.38 8.30
CA GLU A 71 -3.18 -27.42 9.68
C GLU A 71 -2.01 -27.72 10.63
N ASP A 72 -1.92 -26.94 11.70
CA ASP A 72 -0.97 -27.13 12.80
C ASP A 72 -1.69 -26.93 14.15
N ASN A 73 -2.26 -28.03 14.67
CA ASN A 73 -3.05 -28.05 15.91
C ASN A 73 -4.23 -27.06 15.86
N GLU A 74 -4.19 -26.00 16.67
CA GLU A 74 -5.19 -24.93 16.74
C GLU A 74 -4.94 -23.80 15.72
N ARG A 75 -3.90 -23.93 14.89
CA ARG A 75 -3.48 -22.91 13.92
C ARG A 75 -3.58 -23.44 12.50
N VAL A 76 -3.68 -22.51 11.57
CA VAL A 76 -3.61 -22.76 10.13
C VAL A 76 -2.52 -21.90 9.54
N LEU A 77 -1.57 -22.54 8.87
CA LEU A 77 -0.47 -21.87 8.16
C LEU A 77 -0.86 -21.71 6.70
N ILE A 78 -0.82 -20.48 6.20
CA ILE A 78 -1.30 -20.12 4.87
C ILE A 78 -0.17 -19.46 4.10
N LYS A 79 0.17 -20.00 2.93
CA LYS A 79 0.98 -19.30 1.93
C LYS A 79 0.09 -18.86 0.78
N ALA A 80 0.13 -17.58 0.45
CA ALA A 80 -0.74 -16.94 -0.53
C ALA A 80 0.00 -16.48 -1.80
N PHE A 81 1.31 -16.75 -1.90
CA PHE A 81 2.17 -16.23 -2.97
C PHE A 81 1.65 -16.49 -4.38
N ALA A 82 1.05 -17.66 -4.65
CA ALA A 82 0.59 -17.99 -6.00
C ALA A 82 -0.69 -17.25 -6.39
N ASN A 83 -1.35 -16.55 -5.46
CA ASN A 83 -2.54 -15.73 -5.70
C ASN A 83 -2.24 -14.23 -5.71
N TRP A 84 -0.97 -13.82 -5.78
CA TRP A 84 -0.55 -12.44 -5.57
C TRP A 84 -1.28 -11.42 -6.45
N GLN A 85 -1.58 -11.73 -7.72
CA GLN A 85 -2.26 -10.80 -8.63
C GLN A 85 -3.65 -10.42 -8.12
N GLU A 86 -4.44 -11.41 -7.70
CA GLU A 86 -5.76 -11.18 -7.15
C GLU A 86 -5.69 -10.46 -5.79
N ILE A 87 -4.66 -10.79 -4.99
CA ILE A 87 -4.39 -10.12 -3.70
C ILE A 87 -4.13 -8.63 -3.90
N ILE A 88 -3.29 -8.27 -4.87
CA ILE A 88 -3.09 -6.86 -5.24
C ILE A 88 -4.41 -6.23 -5.66
N GLU A 89 -5.15 -6.88 -6.57
CA GLU A 89 -6.36 -6.32 -7.16
C GLU A 89 -7.44 -5.97 -6.14
N PHE A 90 -7.79 -6.88 -5.23
CA PHE A 90 -8.83 -6.59 -4.24
C PHE A 90 -8.36 -5.63 -3.14
N ASN A 91 -7.05 -5.43 -2.96
CA ASN A 91 -6.48 -4.47 -2.01
C ASN A 91 -6.28 -3.07 -2.60
N LYS A 92 -6.17 -2.94 -3.92
CA LYS A 92 -5.92 -1.67 -4.62
C LYS A 92 -6.87 -0.55 -4.19
N LEU A 93 -8.17 -0.84 -4.05
CA LEU A 93 -9.18 0.15 -3.63
C LEU A 93 -8.96 0.73 -2.22
N ARG A 94 -8.12 0.10 -1.41
CA ARG A 94 -7.83 0.50 -0.03
C ARG A 94 -6.40 1.01 0.16
N ALA A 95 -5.57 0.92 -0.88
CA ALA A 95 -4.18 1.34 -0.82
C ALA A 95 -4.07 2.87 -0.74
N THR A 96 -3.03 3.35 -0.06
CA THR A 96 -2.64 4.77 -0.05
C THR A 96 -1.98 5.18 -1.36
N TYR A 97 -1.21 4.28 -1.97
CA TYR A 97 -0.60 4.42 -3.30
C TYR A 97 -0.40 3.05 -3.95
N ASP A 98 -0.35 3.04 -5.29
CA ASP A 98 -0.15 1.86 -6.12
C ASP A 98 1.25 1.91 -6.77
N ASP A 99 2.06 0.89 -6.51
CA ASP A 99 3.41 0.70 -7.08
C ASP A 99 3.51 -0.64 -7.82
N THR A 100 2.47 -0.95 -8.59
CA THR A 100 2.38 -2.20 -9.35
C THR A 100 2.77 -2.04 -10.82
N THR A 101 2.89 -0.80 -11.30
CA THR A 101 3.19 -0.47 -12.69
C THR A 101 4.70 -0.38 -12.95
N ALA A 102 5.11 -0.50 -14.22
CA ALA A 102 6.50 -0.33 -14.60
C ALA A 102 6.99 1.12 -14.47
N ASP A 103 6.07 2.09 -14.53
CA ASP A 103 6.36 3.52 -14.41
C ASP A 103 6.45 3.96 -12.94
N GLY A 104 6.12 3.07 -12.00
CA GLY A 104 6.16 3.30 -10.56
C GLY A 104 4.84 3.87 -10.03
N VAL A 105 4.96 4.77 -9.06
CA VAL A 105 3.82 5.45 -8.43
C VAL A 105 3.50 6.73 -9.17
N ASP A 106 2.23 6.92 -9.50
CA ASP A 106 1.70 8.05 -10.26
C ASP A 106 0.61 8.84 -9.52
N GLU A 107 -0.08 8.23 -8.55
CA GLU A 107 -1.11 8.92 -7.74
C GLU A 107 -1.18 8.42 -6.29
N PHE A 108 -1.65 9.30 -5.39
CA PHE A 108 -2.11 8.97 -4.05
C PHE A 108 -3.63 8.89 -3.99
N SER A 109 -4.15 7.95 -3.19
CA SER A 109 -5.60 7.73 -3.11
C SER A 109 -6.38 8.82 -2.37
N THR A 110 -5.68 9.70 -1.63
CA THR A 110 -6.31 10.82 -0.92
C THR A 110 -6.07 12.12 -1.66
N LYS A 111 -7.12 12.94 -1.78
CA LYS A 111 -7.04 14.24 -2.46
C LYS A 111 -5.98 15.16 -1.86
N GLU A 112 -5.82 15.16 -0.53
CA GLU A 112 -4.87 16.04 0.13
C GLU A 112 -3.40 15.64 -0.14
N MET A 113 -3.09 14.34 -0.14
CA MET A 113 -1.75 13.87 -0.48
C MET A 113 -1.48 14.00 -1.98
N GLU A 114 -2.52 13.80 -2.80
CA GLU A 114 -2.43 13.99 -4.23
C GLU A 114 -2.17 15.44 -4.60
N GLU A 115 -2.87 16.39 -3.97
CA GLU A 115 -2.63 17.82 -4.15
C GLU A 115 -1.17 18.21 -3.81
N ILE A 116 -0.57 17.59 -2.79
CA ILE A 116 0.87 17.75 -2.51
C ILE A 116 1.71 17.19 -3.66
N GLY A 117 1.36 16.02 -4.19
CA GLY A 117 2.03 15.39 -5.33
C GLY A 117 2.04 16.29 -6.58
N TRP A 118 0.87 16.81 -6.97
CA TRP A 118 0.72 17.70 -8.12
C TRP A 118 1.59 18.96 -8.01
N HIS A 119 1.54 19.67 -6.89
CA HIS A 119 2.38 20.86 -6.72
C HIS A 119 3.88 20.50 -6.65
N ALA A 120 4.21 19.31 -6.13
CA ALA A 120 5.61 18.87 -6.04
C ALA A 120 6.21 18.61 -7.43
N THR A 121 5.40 18.17 -8.41
CA THR A 121 5.91 17.92 -9.78
C THR A 121 6.35 19.18 -10.50
N GLU A 122 5.81 20.35 -10.15
CA GLU A 122 6.26 21.64 -10.69
C GLU A 122 7.73 21.93 -10.35
N PHE A 123 8.24 21.37 -9.24
CA PHE A 123 9.65 21.48 -8.84
C PHE A 123 10.45 20.20 -9.13
N ASN A 124 10.02 19.41 -10.12
CA ASN A 124 10.65 18.14 -10.53
C ASN A 124 10.73 17.08 -9.41
N ILE A 125 9.94 17.21 -8.33
CA ILE A 125 9.89 16.20 -7.26
C ILE A 125 8.93 15.08 -7.71
N LYS A 126 9.48 13.89 -7.95
CA LYS A 126 8.71 12.74 -8.40
C LYS A 126 7.92 12.09 -7.26
N TYR A 127 6.77 11.50 -7.57
CA TYR A 127 5.98 10.67 -6.62
C TYR A 127 6.80 9.59 -5.93
N ARG A 128 7.77 8.97 -6.62
CA ARG A 128 8.72 8.03 -6.01
C ARG A 128 9.44 8.61 -4.79
N ALA A 129 9.94 9.85 -4.88
CA ALA A 129 10.63 10.49 -3.76
C ALA A 129 9.68 10.74 -2.58
N LEU A 130 8.42 11.09 -2.86
CA LEU A 130 7.40 11.25 -1.83
C LEU A 130 7.09 9.93 -1.13
N VAL A 131 6.93 8.86 -1.90
CA VAL A 131 6.71 7.50 -1.38
C VAL A 131 7.90 7.03 -0.55
N GLU A 132 9.14 7.24 -0.99
CA GLU A 132 10.34 6.89 -0.22
C GLU A 132 10.35 7.57 1.15
N VAL A 133 10.00 8.85 1.21
CA VAL A 133 9.92 9.60 2.48
C VAL A 133 8.80 9.07 3.38
N ILE A 134 7.65 8.72 2.82
CA ILE A 134 6.55 8.09 3.58
C ILE A 134 6.99 6.72 4.10
N GLU A 135 7.60 5.88 3.26
CA GLU A 135 8.07 4.56 3.62
C GLU A 135 9.15 4.62 4.71
N GLU A 136 10.01 5.64 4.70
CA GLU A 136 11.03 5.86 5.72
C GLU A 136 10.44 6.34 7.05
N LYS A 137 9.51 7.30 7.01
CA LYS A 137 9.11 8.08 8.19
C LYS A 137 7.75 7.71 8.79
N CYS A 138 6.91 6.98 8.05
CA CYS A 138 5.56 6.63 8.50
C CYS A 138 5.43 5.16 8.88
N ASP A 139 4.53 4.92 9.84
CA ASP A 139 4.01 3.58 10.14
C ASP A 139 3.00 3.16 9.08
N GLY A 140 3.00 1.86 8.80
CA GLY A 140 2.19 1.28 7.74
C GLY A 140 2.77 -0.02 7.22
N THR A 141 2.10 -0.58 6.21
CA THR A 141 2.51 -1.83 5.57
C THR A 141 2.63 -1.66 4.05
N LEU A 142 3.72 -2.16 3.49
CA LEU A 142 3.89 -2.36 2.05
C LEU A 142 3.64 -3.83 1.75
N ILE A 143 2.45 -4.17 1.23
CA ILE A 143 2.20 -5.52 0.70
C ILE A 143 2.80 -5.59 -0.70
N CYS A 144 3.68 -6.54 -0.94
CA CYS A 144 4.38 -6.64 -2.20
C CYS A 144 4.66 -8.07 -2.62
N ILE A 145 4.97 -8.24 -3.90
CA ILE A 145 5.87 -9.29 -4.35
C ILE A 145 7.24 -8.67 -4.62
N GLU A 146 8.29 -9.33 -4.16
CA GLU A 146 9.65 -8.95 -4.49
C GLU A 146 10.54 -10.18 -4.59
N GLN A 147 11.29 -10.27 -5.69
CA GLN A 147 12.32 -11.28 -5.91
C GLN A 147 13.52 -10.64 -6.61
N GLU A 148 14.72 -11.21 -6.39
CA GLU A 148 15.98 -10.62 -6.84
C GLU A 148 16.35 -11.02 -8.28
N GLU A 149 16.03 -12.24 -8.72
CA GLU A 149 16.49 -12.76 -10.02
C GLU A 149 15.39 -13.54 -10.80
N PRO A 150 14.91 -13.01 -11.95
CA PRO A 150 15.06 -11.62 -12.38
C PRO A 150 14.39 -10.68 -11.37
N TYR A 151 14.94 -9.45 -11.24
CA TYR A 151 14.36 -8.46 -10.34
C TYR A 151 12.92 -8.19 -10.74
N GLN A 152 12.03 -8.35 -9.78
CA GLN A 152 10.61 -8.06 -9.93
C GLN A 152 10.13 -7.46 -8.63
N PHE A 153 9.43 -6.34 -8.75
CA PHE A 153 8.73 -5.69 -7.66
C PHE A 153 7.33 -5.29 -8.13
N SER A 154 6.34 -5.46 -7.25
CA SER A 154 4.99 -4.94 -7.43
C SER A 154 4.37 -4.85 -6.05
N GLY A 155 3.86 -3.68 -5.67
CA GLY A 155 3.39 -3.46 -4.30
C GLY A 155 2.34 -2.39 -4.14
N LEU A 156 1.68 -2.42 -2.99
CA LEU A 156 0.70 -1.44 -2.55
C LEU A 156 1.08 -0.95 -1.16
N GLY A 157 1.10 0.37 -0.97
CA GLY A 157 1.38 0.97 0.33
C GLY A 157 0.11 1.26 1.11
N PHE A 158 0.12 0.96 2.41
CA PHE A 158 -0.95 1.25 3.35
C PHE A 158 -0.38 2.02 4.53
N VAL A 159 -0.73 3.30 4.63
CA VAL A 159 -0.25 4.17 5.70
C VAL A 159 -1.25 4.23 6.85
N ASP A 160 -0.78 4.02 8.07
CA ASP A 160 -1.65 3.91 9.25
C ASP A 160 -2.27 5.27 9.65
N ASN A 161 -1.52 6.36 9.46
CA ASN A 161 -1.94 7.72 9.79
C ASN A 161 -1.73 8.67 8.61
N LEU A 162 -2.79 8.87 7.83
CA LEU A 162 -2.78 9.73 6.64
C LEU A 162 -2.51 11.20 6.97
N THR A 163 -2.95 11.69 8.13
CA THR A 163 -2.65 13.07 8.55
C THR A 163 -1.16 13.25 8.80
N HIS A 164 -0.54 12.32 9.51
CA HIS A 164 0.91 12.36 9.73
C HIS A 164 1.69 12.23 8.42
N ALA A 165 1.27 11.33 7.54
CA ALA A 165 1.90 11.13 6.23
C ALA A 165 1.86 12.39 5.38
N LYS A 166 0.70 13.07 5.35
CA LYS A 166 0.53 14.37 4.70
C LYS A 166 1.51 15.40 5.26
N ASP A 167 1.59 15.54 6.58
CA ASP A 167 2.49 16.51 7.22
C ASP A 167 3.96 16.21 6.88
N VAL A 168 4.33 14.93 6.83
CA VAL A 168 5.67 14.46 6.44
C VAL A 168 5.97 14.79 4.98
N MET A 169 5.04 14.53 4.05
CA MET A 169 5.21 14.88 2.64
C MET A 169 5.35 16.39 2.46
N PHE A 170 4.48 17.17 3.11
CA PHE A 170 4.48 18.62 3.00
C PHE A 170 5.78 19.23 3.54
N ASP A 171 6.26 18.77 4.70
CA ASP A 171 7.55 19.23 5.26
C ASP A 171 8.74 18.88 4.35
N TYR A 172 8.72 17.70 3.72
CA TYR A 172 9.72 17.33 2.74
C TYR A 172 9.68 18.23 1.51
N CYS A 173 8.51 18.39 0.87
CA CYS A 173 8.37 19.25 -0.30
C CYS A 173 8.74 20.70 0.01
N GLN A 174 8.31 21.26 1.14
CA GLN A 174 8.67 22.62 1.52
C GLN A 174 10.20 22.81 1.59
N LYS A 175 10.94 21.83 2.13
CA LYS A 175 12.40 21.90 2.20
C LYS A 175 13.03 21.77 0.83
N GLU A 176 12.60 20.81 0.02
CA GLU A 176 13.14 20.59 -1.31
C GLU A 176 12.83 21.74 -2.27
N VAL A 177 11.63 22.30 -2.25
CA VAL A 177 11.26 23.47 -3.06
C VAL A 177 12.13 24.67 -2.68
N LYS A 178 12.29 24.97 -1.38
CA LYS A 178 13.20 26.04 -0.92
C LYS A 178 14.64 25.81 -1.37
N ARG A 179 15.11 24.55 -1.33
CA ARG A 179 16.45 24.18 -1.79
C ARG A 179 16.58 24.43 -3.29
N VAL A 180 15.67 23.89 -4.09
CA VAL A 180 15.66 24.02 -5.57
C VAL A 180 15.62 25.49 -5.97
N MET A 181 14.72 26.30 -5.40
CA MET A 181 14.65 27.74 -5.70
C MET A 181 15.92 28.54 -5.34
N SER A 182 16.75 28.00 -4.44
CA SER A 182 18.02 28.64 -4.02
C SER A 182 19.25 28.14 -4.78
N GLU A 183 19.16 26.95 -5.38
CA GLU A 183 20.29 26.26 -6.01
C GLU A 183 20.17 26.18 -7.54
N ASP A 184 18.95 26.25 -8.07
CA ASP A 184 18.65 26.14 -9.49
C ASP A 184 18.19 27.49 -10.04
N GLU A 185 18.91 28.00 -11.03
CA GLU A 185 18.63 29.30 -11.66
C GLU A 185 17.30 29.29 -12.42
N ASP A 186 16.89 28.13 -12.95
CA ASP A 186 15.62 27.98 -13.67
C ASP A 186 14.42 28.17 -12.72
N PHE A 187 14.60 27.83 -11.44
CA PHE A 187 13.58 27.97 -10.38
C PHE A 187 13.80 29.17 -9.46
N ALA A 188 14.64 30.13 -9.85
CA ALA A 188 14.81 31.36 -9.07
C ALA A 188 13.45 32.11 -8.94
N PRO A 189 13.18 32.82 -7.82
CA PRO A 189 11.89 33.47 -7.60
C PRO A 189 11.40 34.39 -8.72
N ASP A 190 12.32 35.05 -9.43
CA ASP A 190 12.01 35.95 -10.55
C ASP A 190 11.74 35.21 -11.88
N ASN A 191 12.02 33.89 -11.93
CA ASN A 191 11.92 33.05 -13.12
C ASN A 191 10.75 32.05 -13.06
N LEU A 192 10.03 31.96 -11.93
CA LEU A 192 8.91 31.04 -11.78
C LEU A 192 7.79 31.37 -12.79
N SER A 193 7.27 30.32 -13.42
CA SER A 193 5.99 30.33 -14.13
C SER A 193 4.80 30.47 -13.16
N ASP A 194 3.61 30.68 -13.69
CA ASP A 194 2.39 30.82 -12.89
C ASP A 194 2.12 29.54 -12.05
N ASP A 195 2.33 28.35 -12.63
CA ASP A 195 2.12 27.06 -11.96
C ASP A 195 3.17 26.83 -10.86
N GLU A 196 4.45 27.16 -11.12
CA GLU A 196 5.53 27.07 -10.13
C GLU A 196 5.36 28.09 -9.00
N LEU A 197 4.84 29.28 -9.29
CA LEU A 197 4.53 30.29 -8.27
C LEU A 197 3.40 29.82 -7.35
N GLU A 198 2.31 29.28 -7.92
CA GLU A 198 1.20 28.69 -7.15
C GLU A 198 1.72 27.55 -6.25
N ALA A 199 2.56 26.67 -6.78
CA ALA A 199 3.19 25.61 -5.99
C ALA A 199 4.11 26.14 -4.89
N ALA A 200 4.91 27.18 -5.15
CA ALA A 200 5.76 27.81 -4.14
C ALA A 200 4.93 28.44 -3.00
N GLU A 201 3.80 29.09 -3.33
CA GLU A 201 2.85 29.62 -2.35
C GLU A 201 2.19 28.51 -1.53
N PHE A 202 1.74 27.44 -2.20
CA PHE A 202 1.16 26.26 -1.57
C PHE A 202 2.11 25.68 -0.51
N PHE A 203 3.38 25.49 -0.87
CA PHE A 203 4.42 24.98 0.04
C PHE A 203 4.95 26.00 1.04
N LYS A 204 4.55 27.27 0.96
CA LYS A 204 5.07 28.36 1.81
C LYS A 204 6.60 28.46 1.68
N ALA A 205 7.06 28.45 0.44
CA ALA A 205 8.47 28.48 0.05
C ALA A 205 8.98 29.90 -0.28
N LEU A 206 8.08 30.87 -0.45
CA LEU A 206 8.38 32.29 -0.64
C LEU A 206 8.76 33.03 0.65
#